data_AF-A0A7W5TTI4-F1
#
_entry.id   AF-A0A7W5TTI4-F1
#
_cell.length_a   1.000
_cell.length_b   1.000
_cell.length_c   1.000
_cell.angle_alpha   90.00
_cell.angle_beta   90.00
_cell.angle_gamma   90.00
#
_symmetry.space_group_name_H-M   'P 1'
#
loop_
_entity.id
_entity.type
_entity.pdbx_description
1 polymer ?
#
loop_
_entity_poly.entity_id
_entity_poly.type
_entity_poly.pdbx_seq_one_letter_code
_entity_poly.pdbx_strand_id
1 'polypeptide(L)'
;MNRKEEARVDAGGVPLPTRLVDGYHVHRAALARDLDVLSLPRQVLLAGTEATVPSQVSFTHGVPEASGLSAVTFAQDQRLTRALLERAQVPKPAGASFSWRSISKAEKWASNLGFPVLVREGVGENPARAIRQLNSAEELRAAFNQLRRRDKADRTPGSNPHIAGYATTRLTFTYDEEGNEVAPLRSRMLVEEDPFGRAIRGFVLGGRLITAVELDGDRNTGVREVTEELDPEVIDVLVKAAEAVPGLACATVDVLDERSGPARGPLVMSVAERPRIETYLSAKHSLGDLIGDALLEFQAREANIALGTSRTSLKRHMEIEGLRHAAEAADQLPNIAENYGAEISIDNADAVTGDVEATATGSPEVLAALAELLMAGELLRDRAAAVNYSKGPSID
;
A
#
# COMPACT_ATOMS: atom_id res chain seq x y z
N MET A 1 -13.10 -4.88 22.73
CA MET A 1 -11.87 -4.16 22.33
C MET A 1 -12.34 -3.02 21.45
N ASN A 2 -12.24 -1.76 21.91
CA ASN A 2 -12.61 -0.63 21.07
C ASN A 2 -11.67 -0.65 19.86
N ARG A 3 -12.18 -1.00 18.67
CA ARG A 3 -11.43 -0.73 17.44
C ARG A 3 -11.17 0.76 17.47
N LYS A 4 -9.90 1.18 17.56
CA LYS A 4 -9.56 2.57 17.27
C LYS A 4 -10.21 2.88 15.94
N GLU A 5 -10.99 3.96 15.92
CA GLU A 5 -11.66 4.39 14.70
C GLU A 5 -10.59 4.59 13.63
N GLU A 6 -10.69 3.81 12.56
CA GLU A 6 -9.71 3.86 11.47
C GLU A 6 -9.86 5.20 10.76
N ALA A 7 -8.73 5.86 10.46
CA ALA A 7 -8.75 7.10 9.69
C ALA A 7 -9.43 6.87 8.33
N ARG A 8 -10.28 7.81 7.94
CA ARG A 8 -11.01 7.81 6.66
C ARG A 8 -10.62 9.02 5.83
N VAL A 9 -10.63 8.85 4.51
CA VAL A 9 -10.43 9.92 3.51
C VAL A 9 -11.71 10.09 2.70
N ASP A 10 -11.91 11.28 2.15
CA ASP A 10 -13.01 11.52 1.21
C ASP A 10 -12.63 11.01 -0.19
N ALA A 11 -13.45 10.11 -0.73
CA ALA A 11 -13.29 9.49 -2.03
C ALA A 11 -14.52 9.81 -2.90
N GLY A 12 -14.56 11.03 -3.46
CA GLY A 12 -15.69 11.51 -4.24
C GLY A 12 -16.96 11.70 -3.40
N GLY A 13 -16.84 12.19 -2.16
CA GLY A 13 -17.95 12.28 -1.21
C GLY A 13 -18.21 11.01 -0.40
N VAL A 14 -17.51 9.90 -0.70
CA VAL A 14 -17.64 8.63 0.02
C VAL A 14 -16.53 8.52 1.08
N PRO A 15 -16.84 8.32 2.38
CA PRO A 15 -15.83 8.19 3.42
C PRO A 15 -15.16 6.80 3.38
N LEU A 16 -13.93 6.73 2.87
CA LEU A 16 -13.19 5.50 2.64
C LEU A 16 -12.10 5.27 3.70
N PRO A 17 -12.02 4.09 4.35
CA PRO A 17 -10.88 3.74 5.20
C PRO A 17 -9.53 3.90 4.49
N THR A 18 -8.57 4.53 5.16
CA THR A 18 -7.22 4.80 4.62
C THR A 18 -6.52 3.54 4.10
N ARG A 19 -6.76 2.36 4.67
CA ARG A 19 -6.20 1.11 4.13
C ARG A 19 -6.67 0.73 2.72
N LEU A 20 -7.80 1.26 2.26
CA LEU A 20 -8.40 0.92 0.96
C LEU A 20 -7.96 1.84 -0.17
N VAL A 21 -7.22 2.92 0.12
CA VAL A 21 -6.93 3.98 -0.86
C VAL A 21 -6.02 3.51 -2.00
N ASP A 22 -5.04 2.64 -1.73
CA ASP A 22 -4.11 2.15 -2.76
C ASP A 22 -4.83 1.47 -3.93
N GLY A 23 -5.73 0.52 -3.62
CA GLY A 23 -6.55 -0.17 -4.62
C GLY A 23 -7.64 0.73 -5.21
N TYR A 24 -8.27 1.56 -4.37
CA TYR A 24 -9.31 2.49 -4.78
C TYR A 24 -8.87 3.41 -5.93
N HIS A 25 -7.71 4.07 -5.83
CA HIS A 25 -7.32 5.04 -6.85
C HIS A 25 -7.01 4.38 -8.20
N VAL A 26 -6.51 3.14 -8.21
CA VAL A 26 -6.33 2.38 -9.46
C VAL A 26 -7.67 1.88 -10.01
N HIS A 27 -8.59 1.45 -9.14
CA HIS A 27 -9.94 1.03 -9.52
C HIS A 27 -10.72 2.20 -10.16
N ARG A 28 -10.71 3.37 -9.51
CA ARG A 28 -11.25 4.62 -10.07
C ARG A 28 -10.64 4.93 -11.43
N ALA A 29 -9.31 4.90 -11.54
CA ALA A 29 -8.62 5.17 -12.80
C ALA A 29 -9.07 4.20 -13.91
N ALA A 30 -9.19 2.91 -13.61
CA ALA A 30 -9.60 1.89 -14.57
C ALA A 30 -11.02 2.12 -15.08
N LEU A 31 -11.97 2.39 -14.17
CA LEU A 31 -13.33 2.79 -14.54
C LEU A 31 -13.34 4.06 -15.38
N ALA A 32 -12.60 5.10 -14.97
CA ALA A 32 -12.50 6.36 -15.71
C ALA A 32 -12.01 6.18 -17.15
N ARG A 33 -11.16 5.17 -17.42
CA ARG A 33 -10.69 4.80 -18.77
C ARG A 33 -11.61 3.85 -19.52
N ASP A 34 -12.84 3.69 -19.05
CA ASP A 34 -13.86 2.84 -19.64
C ASP A 34 -13.44 1.35 -19.75
N LEU A 35 -12.65 0.85 -18.80
CA LEU A 35 -12.33 -0.57 -18.70
C LEU A 35 -13.47 -1.33 -18.00
N ASP A 36 -13.57 -2.63 -18.31
CA ASP A 36 -14.28 -3.58 -17.46
C ASP A 36 -13.36 -3.93 -16.29
N VAL A 37 -13.91 -4.04 -15.08
CA VAL A 37 -13.13 -4.26 -13.86
C VAL A 37 -13.75 -5.36 -12.99
N LEU A 38 -12.91 -6.23 -12.45
CA LEU A 38 -13.27 -7.24 -11.46
C LEU A 38 -12.43 -7.02 -10.21
N SER A 39 -13.10 -6.64 -9.14
CA SER A 39 -12.50 -6.38 -7.83
C SER A 39 -12.70 -7.59 -6.92
N LEU A 40 -11.59 -8.09 -6.39
CA LEU A 40 -11.54 -9.24 -5.48
C LEU A 40 -11.00 -8.80 -4.11
N PRO A 41 -11.20 -9.60 -3.04
CA PRO A 41 -10.82 -9.22 -1.70
C PRO A 41 -9.32 -8.96 -1.63
N ARG A 42 -8.90 -8.09 -0.69
CA ARG A 42 -7.50 -7.64 -0.57
C ARG A 42 -7.05 -6.73 -1.72
N GLN A 43 -7.98 -5.93 -2.26
CA GLN A 43 -7.67 -4.91 -3.27
C GLN A 43 -6.96 -5.52 -4.49
N VAL A 44 -7.37 -6.72 -4.88
CA VAL A 44 -6.97 -7.33 -6.14
C VAL A 44 -7.92 -6.78 -7.19
N LEU A 45 -7.37 -6.19 -8.25
CA LEU A 45 -8.13 -5.61 -9.33
C LEU A 45 -7.67 -6.23 -10.64
N LEU A 46 -8.60 -6.78 -11.40
CA LEU A 46 -8.40 -7.22 -12.78
C LEU A 46 -9.14 -6.24 -13.69
N ALA A 47 -8.54 -5.85 -14.81
CA ALA A 47 -9.22 -4.99 -15.77
C ALA A 47 -8.86 -5.31 -17.22
N GLY A 48 -9.75 -4.94 -18.14
CA GLY A 48 -9.55 -5.13 -19.58
C GLY A 48 -10.52 -4.31 -20.42
N THR A 49 -10.24 -4.21 -21.72
CA THR A 49 -11.04 -3.42 -22.66
C THR A 49 -12.34 -4.12 -23.08
N GLU A 50 -12.33 -5.45 -23.14
CA GLU A 50 -13.43 -6.30 -23.64
C GLU A 50 -14.01 -7.24 -22.58
N ALA A 51 -13.19 -7.67 -21.62
CA ALA A 51 -13.59 -8.56 -20.54
C ALA A 51 -12.63 -8.39 -19.35
N THR A 52 -13.09 -8.78 -18.17
CA THR A 52 -12.25 -8.83 -16.96
C THR A 52 -11.39 -10.09 -16.88
N VAL A 53 -11.83 -11.18 -17.52
CA VAL A 53 -11.13 -12.48 -17.59
C VAL A 53 -11.18 -13.01 -19.02
N PRO A 54 -10.03 -13.26 -19.68
CA PRO A 54 -8.66 -13.04 -19.18
C PRO A 54 -8.37 -11.55 -18.98
N SER A 55 -7.76 -11.22 -17.84
CA SER A 55 -7.41 -9.83 -17.54
C SER A 55 -6.27 -9.36 -18.41
N GLN A 56 -6.33 -8.10 -18.79
CA GLN A 56 -5.37 -7.42 -19.64
C GLN A 56 -4.37 -6.62 -18.79
N VAL A 57 -4.84 -6.07 -17.66
CA VAL A 57 -4.02 -5.50 -16.60
C VAL A 57 -4.49 -6.01 -15.25
N SER A 58 -3.57 -6.13 -14.29
CA SER A 58 -3.90 -6.51 -12.92
C SER A 58 -3.09 -5.76 -11.88
N PHE A 59 -3.68 -5.60 -10.69
CA PHE A 59 -3.09 -4.92 -9.54
C PHE A 59 -3.41 -5.65 -8.25
N THR A 60 -2.56 -5.49 -7.25
CA THR A 60 -2.88 -5.87 -5.87
C THR A 60 -2.40 -4.80 -4.90
N HIS A 61 -3.30 -4.21 -4.11
CA HIS A 61 -2.99 -3.05 -3.25
C HIS A 61 -2.31 -1.91 -4.05
N GLY A 62 -2.80 -1.64 -5.25
CA GLY A 62 -2.22 -0.64 -6.16
C GLY A 62 -0.87 -1.01 -6.78
N VAL A 63 -0.26 -2.15 -6.41
CA VAL A 63 0.98 -2.63 -7.03
C VAL A 63 0.65 -3.28 -8.38
N PRO A 64 1.25 -2.82 -9.49
CA PRO A 64 0.96 -3.32 -10.83
C PRO A 64 1.63 -4.69 -11.06
N GLU A 65 1.03 -5.53 -11.90
CA GLU A 65 1.56 -6.85 -12.30
C GLU A 65 2.99 -6.79 -12.86
N ALA A 66 3.37 -5.68 -13.48
CA ALA A 66 4.75 -5.45 -13.93
C ALA A 66 5.78 -5.51 -12.78
N SER A 67 5.35 -5.35 -11.52
CA SER A 67 6.20 -5.64 -10.35
C SER A 67 6.23 -7.15 -10.10
N GLY A 68 7.33 -7.79 -10.47
CA GLY A 68 7.48 -9.24 -10.30
C GLY A 68 7.42 -9.66 -8.82
N LEU A 69 6.89 -10.86 -8.56
CA LEU A 69 6.76 -11.42 -7.20
C LEU A 69 8.10 -11.44 -6.44
N SER A 70 9.20 -11.75 -7.14
CA SER A 70 10.55 -11.71 -6.57
C SER A 70 10.94 -10.30 -6.12
N ALA A 71 10.66 -9.28 -6.94
CA ALA A 71 10.99 -7.90 -6.65
C ALA A 71 10.22 -7.36 -5.45
N VAL A 72 8.92 -7.65 -5.39
CA VAL A 72 8.04 -7.36 -4.24
C VAL A 72 8.59 -8.04 -2.98
N THR A 73 8.97 -9.31 -3.07
CA THR A 73 9.56 -10.06 -1.94
C THR A 73 10.89 -9.45 -1.49
N PHE A 74 11.71 -8.96 -2.44
CA PHE A 74 12.98 -8.32 -2.12
C PHE A 74 12.77 -6.99 -1.40
N ALA A 75 11.81 -6.17 -1.84
CA ALA A 75 11.46 -4.93 -1.17
C ALA A 75 11.04 -5.16 0.30
N GLN A 76 10.38 -6.29 0.61
CA GLN A 76 9.94 -6.66 1.96
C GLN A 76 11.08 -7.18 2.88
N ASP A 77 12.23 -7.62 2.34
CA ASP A 77 13.43 -7.93 3.13
C ASP A 77 14.37 -6.71 3.17
N GLN A 78 14.28 -5.94 4.25
CA GLN A 78 15.08 -4.72 4.47
C GLN A 78 16.59 -4.97 4.38
N ARG A 79 17.06 -6.19 4.68
CA ARG A 79 18.49 -6.51 4.60
C ARG A 79 18.91 -6.72 3.15
N LEU A 80 18.07 -7.36 2.35
CA LEU A 80 18.31 -7.54 0.93
C LEU A 80 18.22 -6.21 0.21
N THR A 81 17.18 -5.42 0.46
CA THR A 81 17.07 -4.04 -0.04
C THR A 81 18.31 -3.23 0.31
N ARG A 82 18.79 -3.28 1.55
CA ARG A 82 20.03 -2.61 1.96
C ARG A 82 21.26 -3.05 1.14
N ALA A 83 21.43 -4.35 0.92
CA ALA A 83 22.52 -4.90 0.12
C ALA A 83 22.44 -4.47 -1.35
N LEU A 84 21.22 -4.40 -1.91
CA LEU A 84 20.95 -3.92 -3.25
C LEU A 84 21.28 -2.43 -3.40
N LEU A 85 20.85 -1.59 -2.44
CA LEU A 85 21.20 -0.17 -2.38
C LEU A 85 22.73 0.02 -2.28
N GLU A 86 23.44 -0.81 -1.50
CA GLU A 86 24.90 -0.78 -1.43
C GLU A 86 25.57 -1.11 -2.77
N ARG A 87 25.11 -2.16 -3.43
CA ARG A 87 25.61 -2.55 -4.75
C ARG A 87 25.37 -1.45 -5.80
N ALA A 88 24.25 -0.74 -5.70
CA ALA A 88 23.89 0.39 -6.55
C ALA A 88 24.55 1.72 -6.13
N GLN A 89 25.41 1.71 -5.11
CA GLN A 89 26.06 2.91 -4.56
C GLN A 89 25.08 4.00 -4.11
N VAL A 90 23.87 3.61 -3.70
CA VAL A 90 22.86 4.52 -3.19
C VAL A 90 23.18 4.84 -1.71
N PRO A 91 23.29 6.13 -1.33
CA PRO A 91 23.58 6.51 0.04
C PRO A 91 22.48 6.06 1.00
N LYS A 92 22.89 5.59 2.18
CA LYS A 92 22.00 5.10 3.24
C LYS A 92 22.70 5.20 4.60
N PRO A 93 21.95 5.24 5.72
CA PRO A 93 22.55 5.24 7.06
C PRO A 93 23.46 4.04 7.29
N ALA A 94 24.47 4.17 8.15
CA ALA A 94 25.26 3.02 8.58
C ALA A 94 24.37 2.04 9.36
N GLY A 95 24.49 0.74 9.09
CA GLY A 95 23.52 -0.24 9.56
C GLY A 95 24.02 -1.67 9.49
N ALA A 96 23.57 -2.51 10.43
CA ALA A 96 23.90 -3.94 10.48
C ALA A 96 22.74 -4.79 11.05
N SER A 97 22.67 -6.06 10.62
CA SER A 97 21.59 -6.97 11.02
C SER A 97 22.00 -7.93 12.14
N PHE A 98 21.17 -8.01 13.17
CA PHE A 98 21.38 -8.85 14.34
C PHE A 98 20.16 -9.71 14.61
N SER A 99 20.35 -10.93 15.11
CA SER A 99 19.25 -11.71 15.69
C SER A 99 19.15 -11.43 17.18
N TRP A 100 18.03 -11.82 17.79
CA TRP A 100 17.87 -11.79 19.25
C TRP A 100 19.01 -12.50 19.99
N ARG A 101 19.47 -13.65 19.47
CA ARG A 101 20.63 -14.38 20.05
C ARG A 101 21.93 -13.59 20.07
N SER A 102 22.04 -12.54 19.26
CA SER A 102 23.23 -11.70 19.12
C SER A 102 23.00 -10.27 19.62
N ILE A 103 22.03 -10.05 20.52
CA ILE A 103 21.69 -8.71 21.00
C ILE A 103 22.87 -7.98 21.67
N SER A 104 23.74 -8.70 22.38
CA SER A 104 24.97 -8.11 22.95
C SER A 104 25.93 -7.59 21.88
N LYS A 105 25.94 -8.21 20.69
CA LYS A 105 26.70 -7.70 19.54
C LYS A 105 26.03 -6.47 18.92
N ALA A 106 24.70 -6.41 18.89
CA ALA A 106 23.97 -5.22 18.46
C ALA A 106 24.26 -4.03 19.38
N GLU A 107 24.21 -4.23 20.70
CA GLU A 107 24.54 -3.20 21.71
C GLU A 107 25.96 -2.67 21.51
N LYS A 108 26.95 -3.58 21.38
CA LYS A 108 28.34 -3.18 21.13
C LYS A 108 28.49 -2.41 19.80
N TRP A 109 27.79 -2.85 18.75
CA TRP A 109 27.81 -2.18 17.45
C TRP A 109 27.20 -0.77 17.54
N ALA A 110 26.05 -0.62 18.20
CA ALA A 110 25.39 0.66 18.40
C ALA A 110 26.27 1.62 19.22
N SER A 111 26.90 1.15 20.30
CA SER A 111 27.85 1.97 21.07
C SER A 111 29.07 2.42 20.25
N ASN A 112 29.53 1.60 19.30
CA ASN A 112 30.63 1.96 18.40
C ASN A 112 30.19 2.93 17.30
N LEU A 113 28.96 2.78 16.80
CA LEU A 113 28.39 3.69 15.81
C LEU A 113 28.11 5.07 16.42
N GLY A 114 27.65 5.10 17.67
CA GLY A 114 27.12 6.27 18.35
C GLY A 114 25.59 6.23 18.42
N PHE A 115 25.05 6.75 19.51
CA PHE A 115 23.60 6.97 19.69
C PHE A 115 23.24 8.41 19.27
N PRO A 116 22.00 8.67 18.78
CA PRO A 116 20.88 7.74 18.71
C PRO A 116 20.95 6.74 17.55
N VAL A 117 20.35 5.57 17.76
CA VAL A 117 20.14 4.55 16.72
C VAL A 117 18.65 4.25 16.55
N LEU A 118 18.30 3.62 15.44
CA LEU A 118 16.98 3.02 15.23
C LEU A 118 17.11 1.51 15.10
N VAL A 119 16.02 0.80 15.38
CA VAL A 119 15.88 -0.62 15.08
C VAL A 119 14.59 -0.88 14.33
N ARG A 120 14.65 -1.74 13.32
CA ARG A 120 13.49 -2.18 12.54
C ARG A 120 13.49 -3.69 12.32
N GLU A 121 12.32 -4.24 12.00
CA GLU A 121 12.19 -5.64 11.57
C GLU A 121 12.98 -5.87 10.27
N GLY A 122 13.72 -6.99 10.19
CA GLY A 122 14.54 -7.28 9.00
C GLY A 122 13.73 -7.76 7.80
N VAL A 123 12.57 -8.36 8.05
CA VAL A 123 11.59 -8.79 7.04
C VAL A 123 10.23 -8.43 7.59
N GLY A 124 9.41 -7.74 6.79
CA GLY A 124 8.10 -7.31 7.22
C GLY A 124 7.41 -6.48 6.16
N GLU A 125 6.25 -5.93 6.54
CA GLU A 125 5.54 -4.99 5.69
C GLU A 125 6.30 -3.69 5.56
N ASN A 126 6.14 -2.99 4.44
CA ASN A 126 6.76 -1.69 4.24
C ASN A 126 5.75 -0.55 4.39
N PRO A 127 5.97 0.44 5.29
CA PRO A 127 7.18 0.62 6.07
C PRO A 127 7.26 -0.37 7.24
N ALA A 128 8.46 -0.94 7.44
CA ALA A 128 8.71 -1.84 8.55
C ALA A 128 8.52 -1.10 9.87
N ARG A 129 7.99 -1.81 10.88
CA ARG A 129 7.93 -1.28 12.24
C ARG A 129 9.34 -0.89 12.67
N ALA A 130 9.53 0.39 12.95
CA ALA A 130 10.79 0.94 13.40
C ALA A 130 10.60 1.63 14.75
N ILE A 131 11.57 1.46 15.65
CA ILE A 131 11.67 2.19 16.90
C ILE A 131 12.92 3.06 16.78
N ARG A 132 12.71 4.38 16.79
CA ARG A 132 13.72 5.41 16.56
C ARG A 132 14.19 6.02 17.88
N GLN A 133 15.20 6.87 17.82
CA GLN A 133 15.68 7.69 18.93
C GLN A 133 16.10 6.85 20.16
N LEU A 134 16.70 5.68 19.92
CA LEU A 134 17.22 4.85 20.99
C LEU A 134 18.57 5.43 21.42
N ASN A 135 18.66 5.86 22.68
CA ASN A 135 19.80 6.59 23.23
C ASN A 135 20.74 5.72 24.06
N SER A 136 20.40 4.44 24.27
CA SER A 136 21.19 3.52 25.08
C SER A 136 21.05 2.07 24.65
N ALA A 137 21.98 1.23 25.11
CA ALA A 137 21.94 -0.21 24.92
C ALA A 137 20.71 -0.86 25.59
N GLU A 138 20.27 -0.32 26.72
CA GLU A 138 19.07 -0.79 27.43
C GLU A 138 17.79 -0.52 26.63
N GLU A 139 17.66 0.69 26.09
CA GLU A 139 16.54 1.05 25.19
C GLU A 139 16.54 0.18 23.94
N LEU A 140 17.71 -0.04 23.32
CA LEU A 140 17.84 -0.94 22.17
C LEU A 140 17.36 -2.37 22.50
N ARG A 141 17.70 -2.87 23.68
CA ARG A 141 17.25 -4.19 24.14
C ARG A 141 15.74 -4.25 24.33
N ALA A 142 15.15 -3.22 24.94
CA ALA A 142 13.71 -3.10 25.09
C ALA A 142 13.01 -3.05 23.71
N ALA A 143 13.58 -2.32 22.76
CA ALA A 143 13.07 -2.21 21.41
C ALA A 143 13.09 -3.55 20.65
N PHE A 144 14.16 -4.36 20.78
CA PHE A 144 14.17 -5.71 20.23
C PHE A 144 13.06 -6.59 20.84
N ASN A 145 12.80 -6.49 22.15
CA ASN A 145 11.71 -7.24 22.79
C ASN A 145 10.34 -6.83 22.22
N GLN A 146 10.14 -5.52 22.04
CA GLN A 146 8.91 -4.96 21.52
C GLN A 146 8.65 -5.37 20.06
N LEU A 147 9.65 -5.27 19.19
CA LEU A 147 9.51 -5.68 17.78
C LEU A 147 9.34 -7.19 17.62
N ARG A 148 9.88 -7.99 18.54
CA ARG A 148 9.70 -9.44 18.52
C ARG A 148 8.25 -9.85 18.82
N ARG A 149 7.51 -9.03 19.57
CA ARG A 149 6.10 -9.27 19.91
C ARG A 149 5.21 -8.85 18.74
N ARG A 150 4.34 -9.77 18.34
CA ARG A 150 3.37 -9.57 17.26
C ARG A 150 2.07 -8.96 17.78
N ASP A 151 1.46 -8.06 17.02
CA ASP A 151 0.11 -7.62 17.33
C ASP A 151 -0.86 -8.80 17.18
N LYS A 152 -1.86 -8.87 18.07
CA LYS A 152 -2.94 -9.86 17.96
C LYS A 152 -3.68 -9.73 16.62
N ALA A 153 -3.81 -8.51 16.09
CA ALA A 153 -4.45 -8.26 14.81
C ALA A 153 -3.73 -8.91 13.63
N ASP A 154 -2.42 -9.14 13.74
CA ASP A 154 -1.63 -9.73 12.65
C ASP A 154 -1.72 -11.26 12.63
N ARG A 155 -2.11 -11.89 13.74
CA ARG A 155 -2.02 -13.35 13.94
C ARG A 155 -2.78 -14.14 12.89
N THR A 156 -3.98 -13.69 12.53
CA THR A 156 -4.84 -14.43 11.61
C THR A 156 -4.62 -13.95 10.17
N PRO A 157 -4.35 -14.85 9.20
CA PRO A 157 -4.47 -14.48 7.80
C PRO A 157 -5.85 -13.86 7.54
N GLY A 158 -5.89 -12.63 7.02
CA GLY A 158 -7.18 -11.95 6.79
C GLY A 158 -7.49 -10.85 7.80
N SER A 159 -6.99 -10.95 9.04
CA SER A 159 -7.49 -10.09 10.13
C SER A 159 -6.89 -8.70 10.16
N ASN A 160 -5.62 -8.54 9.78
CA ASN A 160 -5.05 -7.22 9.56
C ASN A 160 -5.24 -6.84 8.08
N PRO A 161 -6.13 -5.88 7.79
CA PRO A 161 -6.38 -5.43 6.43
C PRO A 161 -5.29 -4.48 5.91
N HIS A 162 -4.41 -3.98 6.78
CA HIS A 162 -3.19 -3.29 6.38
C HIS A 162 -2.14 -4.24 5.81
N ILE A 163 -2.27 -5.56 6.10
CA ILE A 163 -1.34 -6.56 5.59
C ILE A 163 -1.60 -6.90 4.13
N ALA A 164 -0.55 -6.80 3.30
CA ALA A 164 -0.62 -7.10 1.88
C ALA A 164 -1.00 -8.57 1.63
N GLY A 165 -1.93 -8.80 0.71
CA GLY A 165 -2.43 -10.13 0.36
C GLY A 165 -1.36 -11.09 -0.17
N TYR A 166 -0.31 -10.55 -0.79
CA TYR A 166 0.83 -11.29 -1.35
C TYR A 166 2.04 -11.39 -0.42
N ALA A 167 1.96 -10.94 0.83
CA ALA A 167 3.06 -11.09 1.80
C ALA A 167 3.29 -12.58 2.12
N THR A 168 4.11 -13.24 1.30
CA THR A 168 4.41 -14.67 1.35
C THR A 168 5.44 -15.01 2.44
N THR A 169 6.24 -14.04 2.88
CA THR A 169 7.29 -14.24 3.88
C THR A 169 6.74 -14.13 5.30
N ARG A 170 5.83 -15.04 5.67
CA ARG A 170 5.47 -15.17 7.08
C ARG A 170 6.64 -15.81 7.82
N LEU A 171 7.21 -15.05 8.76
CA LEU A 171 8.08 -15.63 9.77
C LEU A 171 7.32 -16.79 10.44
N THR A 172 7.96 -17.94 10.62
CA THR A 172 7.42 -18.95 11.53
C THR A 172 7.36 -18.33 12.91
N PHE A 173 6.32 -18.58 13.71
CA PHE A 173 6.17 -17.98 15.04
C PHE A 173 6.32 -19.03 16.14
N THR A 174 6.70 -18.57 17.34
CA THR A 174 6.73 -19.38 18.57
C THR A 174 6.03 -18.62 19.68
N TYR A 175 5.80 -19.27 20.81
CA TYR A 175 5.32 -18.61 22.02
C TYR A 175 6.48 -18.34 22.99
N ASP A 176 6.45 -17.22 23.70
CA ASP A 176 7.30 -16.98 24.87
C ASP A 176 6.70 -17.59 26.14
N GLU A 177 7.41 -17.47 27.27
CA GLU A 177 6.99 -18.03 28.57
C GLU A 177 5.69 -17.39 29.10
N GLU A 178 5.34 -16.20 28.61
CA GLU A 178 4.11 -15.47 28.95
C GLU A 178 2.94 -15.82 28.02
N GLY A 179 3.14 -16.72 27.04
CA GLY A 179 2.13 -17.11 26.06
C GLY A 179 1.92 -16.08 24.95
N ASN A 180 2.82 -15.10 24.79
CA ASN A 180 2.77 -14.18 23.66
C ASN A 180 3.32 -14.85 22.40
N GLU A 181 2.65 -14.65 21.27
CA GLU A 181 3.19 -15.02 19.96
C GLU A 181 4.34 -14.07 19.60
N VAL A 182 5.52 -14.64 19.40
CA VAL A 182 6.77 -13.91 19.18
C VAL A 182 7.52 -14.46 17.99
N ALA A 183 8.25 -13.59 17.31
CA ALA A 183 9.18 -14.00 16.26
C ALA A 183 10.28 -14.93 16.87
N PRO A 184 10.77 -15.94 16.12
CA PRO A 184 11.81 -16.84 16.58
C PRO A 184 13.07 -16.08 16.99
N LEU A 185 13.86 -16.66 17.89
CA LEU A 185 15.12 -16.05 18.34
C LEU A 185 16.15 -15.85 17.21
N ARG A 186 15.93 -16.49 16.05
CA ARG A 186 16.76 -16.38 14.84
C ARG A 186 16.31 -15.24 13.92
N SER A 187 15.11 -14.68 14.11
CA SER A 187 14.63 -13.54 13.34
C SER A 187 15.60 -12.39 13.47
N ARG A 188 15.88 -11.75 12.34
CA ARG A 188 16.86 -10.67 12.21
C ARG A 188 16.13 -9.33 12.31
N MET A 189 16.75 -8.40 13.02
CA MET A 189 16.40 -6.99 13.07
C MET A 189 17.57 -6.19 12.53
N LEU A 190 17.28 -5.05 11.94
CA LEU A 190 18.26 -4.14 11.38
C LEU A 190 18.42 -2.98 12.36
N VAL A 191 19.65 -2.76 12.83
CA VAL A 191 20.01 -1.61 13.68
C VAL A 191 20.80 -0.64 12.83
N GLU A 192 20.42 0.63 12.85
CA GLU A 192 20.98 1.66 11.98
C GLU A 192 21.22 2.96 12.74
N GLU A 193 22.11 3.79 12.24
CA GLU A 193 22.17 5.20 12.59
C GLU A 193 20.78 5.83 12.39
N ASP A 194 20.38 6.71 13.30
CA ASP A 194 19.14 7.46 13.21
C ASP A 194 19.41 8.93 12.86
N PRO A 195 19.72 9.23 11.59
CA PRO A 195 20.01 10.59 11.18
C PRO A 195 18.77 11.47 11.27
N PHE A 196 19.01 12.77 11.43
CA PHE A 196 17.99 13.80 11.43
C PHE A 196 18.07 14.59 10.13
N GLY A 197 16.93 15.01 9.62
CA GLY A 197 16.86 15.78 8.38
C GLY A 197 15.43 15.96 7.95
N ARG A 198 15.26 16.62 6.80
CA ARG A 198 13.95 16.77 6.16
C ARG A 198 13.56 15.43 5.56
N ALA A 199 12.51 14.81 6.10
CA ALA A 199 12.01 13.53 5.63
C ALA A 199 11.13 13.73 4.39
N ILE A 200 11.51 13.10 3.28
CA ILE A 200 10.86 13.21 1.98
C ILE A 200 10.47 11.81 1.54
N ARG A 201 9.22 11.65 1.11
CA ARG A 201 8.71 10.44 0.50
C ARG A 201 8.42 10.70 -0.96
N GLY A 202 9.10 9.97 -1.85
CA GLY A 202 8.85 10.00 -3.29
C GLY A 202 8.15 8.74 -3.78
N PHE A 203 7.21 8.90 -4.70
CA PHE A 203 6.63 7.79 -5.46
C PHE A 203 7.32 7.72 -6.82
N VAL A 204 8.03 6.62 -7.07
CA VAL A 204 8.76 6.35 -8.31
C VAL A 204 8.05 5.25 -9.09
N LEU A 205 7.85 5.45 -10.38
CA LEU A 205 7.19 4.51 -11.29
C LEU A 205 7.94 4.47 -12.61
N GLY A 206 8.38 3.28 -13.04
CA GLY A 206 9.05 3.10 -14.33
C GLY A 206 10.30 3.97 -14.51
N GLY A 207 11.12 4.10 -13.46
CA GLY A 207 12.34 4.91 -13.49
C GLY A 207 12.10 6.43 -13.45
N ARG A 208 10.90 6.88 -13.05
CA ARG A 208 10.57 8.30 -12.96
C ARG A 208 9.91 8.64 -11.63
N LEU A 209 10.32 9.76 -11.03
CA LEU A 209 9.60 10.35 -9.91
C LEU A 209 8.26 10.92 -10.41
N ILE A 210 7.15 10.45 -9.82
CA ILE A 210 5.80 10.91 -10.14
C ILE A 210 5.39 12.06 -9.24
N THR A 211 5.59 11.90 -7.93
CA THR A 211 5.32 12.93 -6.92
C THR A 211 6.17 12.70 -5.69
N ALA A 212 6.39 13.75 -4.89
CA ALA A 212 7.03 13.67 -3.59
C ALA A 212 6.33 14.55 -2.56
N VAL A 213 6.33 14.10 -1.31
CA VAL A 213 5.80 14.82 -0.16
C VAL A 213 6.81 14.89 0.97
N GLU A 214 6.76 15.97 1.74
CA GLU A 214 7.47 16.07 3.01
C GLU A 214 6.67 15.39 4.12
N LEU A 215 7.34 14.60 4.96
CA LEU A 215 6.71 13.82 6.02
C LEU A 215 6.78 14.54 7.37
N ASP A 216 5.69 14.42 8.13
CA ASP A 216 5.71 14.63 9.58
C ASP A 216 6.48 13.48 10.23
N GLY A 217 7.61 13.80 10.87
CA GLY A 217 8.51 12.81 11.46
C GLY A 217 7.88 11.93 12.53
N ASP A 218 6.85 12.41 13.23
CA ASP A 218 6.19 11.67 14.32
C ASP A 218 5.05 10.78 13.81
N ARG A 219 4.35 11.25 12.77
CA ARG A 219 3.12 10.60 12.28
C ARG A 219 3.28 9.84 10.98
N ASN A 220 4.39 10.04 10.28
CA ASN A 220 4.63 9.48 8.95
C ASN A 220 3.52 9.84 7.95
N THR A 221 2.88 11.00 8.14
CA THR A 221 1.86 11.57 7.25
C THR A 221 2.51 12.64 6.37
N GLY A 222 2.09 12.75 5.12
CA GLY A 222 2.55 13.84 4.26
C GLY A 222 1.95 15.16 4.73
N VAL A 223 2.80 16.19 4.80
CA VAL A 223 2.44 17.54 5.25
C VAL A 223 2.22 18.46 4.05
N ARG A 224 3.04 18.32 3.01
CA ARG A 224 2.93 19.13 1.78
C ARG A 224 3.58 18.42 0.59
N GLU A 225 3.11 18.71 -0.61
CA GLU A 225 3.77 18.33 -1.86
C GLU A 225 5.06 19.13 -2.03
N VAL A 226 6.12 18.46 -2.48
CA VAL A 226 7.47 19.04 -2.65
C VAL A 226 8.13 18.68 -3.97
N THR A 227 7.41 18.01 -4.89
CA THR A 227 7.95 17.46 -6.14
C THR A 227 8.80 18.46 -6.94
N GLU A 228 8.29 19.67 -7.13
CA GLU A 228 8.94 20.73 -7.92
C GLU A 228 10.05 21.48 -7.16
N GLU A 229 10.13 21.30 -5.84
CA GLU A 229 11.13 21.94 -4.96
C GLU A 229 12.35 21.06 -4.71
N LEU A 230 12.33 19.80 -5.15
CA LEU A 230 13.41 18.87 -4.91
C LEU A 230 14.65 19.23 -5.74
N ASP A 231 15.81 19.20 -5.09
CA ASP A 231 17.07 19.30 -5.79
C ASP A 231 17.25 18.08 -6.71
N PRO A 232 17.87 18.24 -7.90
CA PRO A 232 18.08 17.14 -8.84
C PRO A 232 18.81 15.94 -8.23
N GLU A 233 19.71 16.16 -7.26
CA GLU A 233 20.41 15.09 -6.54
C GLU A 233 19.44 14.22 -5.70
N VAL A 234 18.43 14.82 -5.06
CA VAL A 234 17.42 14.08 -4.31
C VAL A 234 16.55 13.24 -5.25
N ILE A 235 16.17 13.81 -6.39
CA ILE A 235 15.39 13.10 -7.42
C ILE A 235 16.18 11.89 -7.95
N ASP A 236 17.46 12.08 -8.28
CA ASP A 236 18.35 11.01 -8.74
C ASP A 236 18.48 9.88 -7.70
N VAL A 237 18.64 10.22 -6.42
CA VAL A 237 18.69 9.22 -5.34
C VAL A 237 17.36 8.47 -5.18
N LEU A 238 16.21 9.14 -5.24
CA LEU A 238 14.90 8.50 -5.19
C LEU A 238 14.73 7.48 -6.34
N VAL A 239 15.06 7.88 -7.56
CA VAL A 239 14.94 7.02 -8.75
C VAL A 239 15.91 5.84 -8.67
N LYS A 240 17.20 6.09 -8.39
CA LYS A 240 18.21 5.02 -8.25
C LYS A 240 17.87 4.02 -7.15
N ALA A 241 17.27 4.49 -6.05
CA ALA A 241 16.84 3.61 -4.96
C ALA A 241 15.75 2.63 -5.40
N ALA A 242 14.78 3.10 -6.18
CA ALA A 242 13.75 2.25 -6.76
C ALA A 242 14.34 1.25 -7.77
N GLU A 243 15.20 1.73 -8.67
CA GLU A 243 15.87 0.89 -9.69
C GLU A 243 16.85 -0.14 -9.08
N ALA A 244 17.35 0.10 -7.87
CA ALA A 244 18.21 -0.84 -7.17
C ALA A 244 17.52 -2.19 -6.87
N VAL A 245 16.18 -2.25 -6.88
CA VAL A 245 15.40 -3.48 -6.69
C VAL A 245 14.94 -4.02 -8.06
N PRO A 246 15.62 -5.04 -8.62
CA PRO A 246 15.35 -5.47 -9.99
C PRO A 246 13.95 -6.06 -10.15
N GLY A 247 13.23 -5.59 -11.17
CA GLY A 247 11.87 -6.06 -11.50
C GLY A 247 10.77 -5.40 -10.67
N LEU A 248 11.08 -4.38 -9.86
CA LEU A 248 10.09 -3.58 -9.14
C LEU A 248 9.65 -2.42 -10.04
N ALA A 249 8.39 -2.41 -10.47
CA ALA A 249 7.90 -1.39 -11.41
C ALA A 249 7.58 -0.06 -10.73
N CYS A 250 7.08 -0.11 -9.48
CA CYS A 250 6.81 1.06 -8.66
C CYS A 250 7.43 0.94 -7.27
N ALA A 251 7.84 2.06 -6.70
CA ALA A 251 8.35 2.12 -5.34
C ALA A 251 7.97 3.42 -4.64
N THR A 252 7.63 3.32 -3.37
CA THR A 252 7.68 4.44 -2.43
C THR A 252 9.04 4.44 -1.77
N VAL A 253 9.76 5.55 -1.87
CA VAL A 253 11.12 5.71 -1.35
C VAL A 253 11.13 6.83 -0.33
N ASP A 254 11.61 6.53 0.88
CA ASP A 254 11.82 7.53 1.93
C ASP A 254 13.29 7.97 1.92
N VAL A 255 13.53 9.26 1.87
CA VAL A 255 14.84 9.91 1.90
C VAL A 255 14.89 10.93 3.04
N LEU A 256 16.04 11.04 3.70
CA LEU A 256 16.36 12.18 4.55
C LEU A 256 17.31 13.13 3.80
N ASP A 257 16.87 14.36 3.63
CA ASP A 257 17.64 15.46 3.05
C ASP A 257 18.24 16.32 4.20
N GLU A 258 19.54 16.18 4.44
CA GLU A 258 20.27 16.85 5.53
C GLU A 258 21.04 18.08 5.00
N ARG A 259 20.36 19.21 4.82
CA ARG A 259 21.01 20.44 4.31
C ARG A 259 21.84 21.20 5.35
N SER A 260 21.61 20.93 6.63
CA SER A 260 22.12 21.75 7.74
C SER A 260 23.39 21.19 8.41
N GLY A 261 23.88 20.03 7.97
CA GLY A 261 25.04 19.34 8.54
C GLY A 261 26.29 19.38 7.65
N PRO A 262 27.39 18.73 8.06
CA PRO A 262 28.59 18.60 7.23
C PRO A 262 28.30 17.73 6.00
N ALA A 263 27.79 18.36 4.93
CA ALA A 263 27.68 17.88 3.55
C ALA A 263 27.34 16.38 3.38
N ARG A 264 26.39 15.85 4.15
CA ARG A 264 25.82 14.53 3.91
C ARG A 264 24.68 14.72 2.91
N GLY A 265 24.90 14.26 1.67
CA GLY A 265 23.85 14.24 0.65
C GLY A 265 22.64 13.39 1.07
N PRO A 266 21.59 13.30 0.24
CA PRO A 266 20.37 12.59 0.57
C PRO A 266 20.61 11.12 0.94
N LEU A 267 20.01 10.66 2.05
CA LEU A 267 20.12 9.29 2.55
C LEU A 267 18.82 8.52 2.37
N VAL A 268 18.86 7.37 1.70
CA VAL A 268 17.68 6.49 1.58
C VAL A 268 17.44 5.75 2.89
N MET A 269 16.24 5.95 3.44
CA MET A 269 15.79 5.34 4.68
C MET A 269 14.98 4.09 4.45
N SER A 270 14.17 4.03 3.40
CA SER A 270 13.32 2.88 3.09
C SER A 270 12.98 2.82 1.60
N VAL A 271 12.72 1.61 1.11
CA VAL A 271 12.11 1.35 -0.20
C VAL A 271 10.96 0.39 0.04
N ALA A 272 9.78 0.73 -0.48
CA ALA A 272 8.55 -0.03 -0.34
C ALA A 272 7.92 -0.25 -1.71
N GLU A 273 7.38 -1.44 -1.96
CA GLU A 273 6.64 -1.77 -3.17
C GLU A 273 5.28 -1.07 -3.26
N ARG A 274 4.66 -0.81 -2.10
CA ARG A 274 3.31 -0.24 -2.03
C ARG A 274 3.30 1.26 -2.32
N PRO A 275 2.30 1.77 -3.04
CA PRO A 275 2.15 3.20 -3.29
C PRO A 275 1.94 4.04 -2.02
N ARG A 276 1.27 3.52 -0.98
CA ARG A 276 1.02 4.24 0.28
C ARG A 276 0.33 5.58 0.05
N ILE A 277 -0.71 5.57 -0.80
CA ILE A 277 -1.39 6.78 -1.27
C ILE A 277 -1.95 7.61 -0.10
N GLU A 278 -2.27 6.99 1.05
CA GLU A 278 -2.72 7.68 2.25
C GLU A 278 -1.77 8.80 2.70
N THR A 279 -0.46 8.62 2.54
CA THR A 279 0.54 9.62 2.92
C THR A 279 0.52 10.82 1.97
N TYR A 280 0.21 10.62 0.69
CA TYR A 280 0.18 11.68 -0.29
C TYR A 280 -1.13 12.47 -0.22
N LEU A 281 -2.24 11.77 0.05
CA LEU A 281 -3.55 12.40 0.27
C LEU A 281 -3.55 13.39 1.43
N SER A 282 -2.84 13.10 2.51
CA SER A 282 -2.75 14.02 3.66
C SER A 282 -2.00 15.30 3.33
N ALA A 283 -1.11 15.28 2.34
CA ALA A 283 -0.42 16.47 1.84
C ALA A 283 -1.28 17.23 0.82
N LYS A 284 -1.88 16.53 -0.14
CA LYS A 284 -2.72 17.10 -1.20
C LYS A 284 -3.59 16.02 -1.82
N HIS A 285 -4.91 16.21 -1.76
CA HIS A 285 -5.90 15.22 -2.19
C HIS A 285 -5.72 14.75 -3.65
N SER A 286 -5.41 15.65 -4.58
CA SER A 286 -5.24 15.31 -5.99
C SER A 286 -4.05 14.36 -6.28
N LEU A 287 -3.15 14.15 -5.32
CA LEU A 287 -2.01 13.25 -5.50
C LEU A 287 -2.42 11.78 -5.56
N GLY A 288 -3.51 11.40 -4.91
CA GLY A 288 -4.02 10.03 -5.02
C GLY A 288 -4.48 9.71 -6.44
N ASP A 289 -5.17 10.66 -7.09
CA ASP A 289 -5.61 10.50 -8.47
C ASP A 289 -4.42 10.48 -9.44
N LEU A 290 -3.45 11.37 -9.24
CA LEU A 290 -2.20 11.38 -10.00
C LEU A 290 -1.49 10.02 -9.93
N ILE A 291 -1.35 9.44 -8.74
CA ILE A 291 -0.69 8.14 -8.55
C ILE A 291 -1.49 7.01 -9.19
N GLY A 292 -2.81 6.96 -8.97
CA GLY A 292 -3.68 5.93 -9.55
C GLY A 292 -3.70 5.95 -11.07
N ASP A 293 -3.81 7.14 -11.67
CA ASP A 293 -3.77 7.32 -13.12
C ASP A 293 -2.40 6.92 -13.70
N ALA A 294 -1.30 7.34 -13.05
CA ALA A 294 0.05 6.98 -13.48
C ALA A 294 0.28 5.47 -13.44
N LEU A 295 -0.17 4.79 -12.38
CA LEU A 295 -0.09 3.33 -12.24
C LEU A 295 -0.85 2.60 -13.35
N LEU A 296 -2.07 3.03 -13.66
CA LEU A 296 -2.86 2.45 -14.73
C LEU A 296 -2.22 2.66 -16.10
N GLU A 297 -1.80 3.89 -16.41
CA GLU A 297 -1.13 4.22 -17.67
C GLU A 297 0.16 3.43 -17.87
N PHE A 298 0.95 3.28 -16.80
CA PHE A 298 2.16 2.48 -16.83
C PHE A 298 1.84 1.02 -17.16
N GLN A 299 0.94 0.39 -16.42
CA GLN A 299 0.61 -1.03 -16.62
C GLN A 299 -0.06 -1.29 -17.98
N ALA A 300 -0.93 -0.39 -18.44
CA ALA A 300 -1.54 -0.49 -19.76
C ALA A 300 -0.48 -0.42 -20.88
N ARG A 301 0.52 0.45 -20.74
CA ARG A 301 1.63 0.52 -21.69
C ARG A 301 2.47 -0.77 -21.67
N GLU A 302 2.79 -1.33 -20.51
CA GLU A 302 3.51 -2.61 -20.41
C GLU A 302 2.72 -3.75 -21.06
N ALA A 303 1.38 -3.71 -20.96
CA ALA A 303 0.47 -4.66 -21.58
C ALA A 303 0.11 -4.33 -23.04
N ASN A 304 0.65 -3.26 -23.63
CA ASN A 304 0.34 -2.76 -24.99
C ASN A 304 -1.15 -2.47 -25.22
N ILE A 305 -1.83 -1.93 -24.21
CA ILE A 305 -3.25 -1.56 -24.25
C ILE A 305 -3.38 -0.06 -24.47
N ALA A 306 -4.18 0.32 -25.47
CA ALA A 306 -4.57 1.71 -25.67
C ALA A 306 -5.69 2.09 -24.70
N LEU A 307 -5.43 3.00 -23.78
CA LEU A 307 -6.45 3.54 -22.88
C LEU A 307 -7.33 4.55 -23.60
N GLY A 308 -8.64 4.49 -23.35
CA GLY A 308 -9.60 5.49 -23.83
C GLY A 308 -9.45 6.84 -23.15
N THR A 309 -10.24 7.83 -23.59
CA THR A 309 -10.37 9.12 -22.92
C THR A 309 -11.01 8.95 -21.54
N SER A 310 -10.53 9.72 -20.55
CA SER A 310 -11.13 9.72 -19.22
C SER A 310 -12.60 10.15 -19.26
N ARG A 311 -13.47 9.44 -18.53
CA ARG A 311 -14.90 9.70 -18.39
C ARG A 311 -15.21 10.17 -16.96
N THR A 312 -16.11 11.14 -16.84
CA THR A 312 -16.57 11.67 -15.55
C THR A 312 -17.82 10.96 -15.03
N SER A 313 -18.51 10.21 -15.88
CA SER A 313 -19.67 9.40 -15.54
C SER A 313 -19.75 8.18 -16.43
N LEU A 314 -20.26 7.08 -15.88
CA LEU A 314 -20.40 5.78 -16.53
C LEU A 314 -21.75 5.18 -16.18
N LYS A 315 -22.24 4.33 -17.07
CA LYS A 315 -23.30 3.36 -16.82
C LYS A 315 -22.72 1.96 -17.07
N ARG A 316 -22.93 1.03 -16.14
CA ARG A 316 -22.33 -0.31 -16.12
C ARG A 316 -23.30 -1.36 -15.65
N HIS A 317 -23.16 -2.56 -16.20
CA HIS A 317 -23.65 -3.77 -15.56
C HIS A 317 -22.75 -4.06 -14.36
N MET A 318 -23.35 -4.41 -13.23
CA MET A 318 -22.71 -4.64 -11.95
C MET A 318 -23.11 -6.03 -11.44
N GLU A 319 -22.14 -6.85 -11.09
CA GLU A 319 -22.38 -8.15 -10.46
C GLU A 319 -21.65 -8.19 -9.11
N ILE A 320 -22.35 -8.61 -8.07
CA ILE A 320 -21.82 -8.76 -6.72
C ILE A 320 -21.99 -10.22 -6.34
N GLU A 321 -20.89 -10.88 -6.00
CA GLU A 321 -20.92 -12.32 -5.69
C GLU A 321 -20.63 -12.59 -4.22
N GLY A 322 -21.15 -13.71 -3.72
CA GLY A 322 -20.76 -14.30 -2.44
C GLY A 322 -21.22 -13.51 -1.20
N LEU A 323 -22.33 -12.78 -1.30
CA LEU A 323 -23.00 -12.16 -0.16
C LEU A 323 -23.75 -13.24 0.66
N ARG A 324 -23.73 -13.13 1.99
CA ARG A 324 -24.51 -14.01 2.87
C ARG A 324 -25.99 -13.60 2.94
N HIS A 325 -26.29 -12.33 2.69
CA HIS A 325 -27.62 -11.74 2.75
C HIS A 325 -27.93 -10.93 1.47
N ALA A 326 -27.84 -11.59 0.30
CA ALA A 326 -27.98 -10.93 -1.00
C ALA A 326 -29.30 -10.14 -1.15
N ALA A 327 -30.42 -10.68 -0.66
CA ALA A 327 -31.71 -9.97 -0.70
C ALA A 327 -31.70 -8.67 0.13
N GLU A 328 -31.15 -8.69 1.35
CA GLU A 328 -31.03 -7.48 2.18
C GLU A 328 -30.09 -6.45 1.56
N ALA A 329 -29.00 -6.93 0.92
CA ALA A 329 -28.07 -6.07 0.20
C ALA A 329 -28.74 -5.40 -1.01
N ALA A 330 -29.51 -6.14 -1.79
CA ALA A 330 -30.28 -5.64 -2.93
C ALA A 330 -31.29 -4.55 -2.50
N ASP A 331 -31.96 -4.71 -1.37
CA ASP A 331 -32.90 -3.72 -0.85
C ASP A 331 -32.21 -2.41 -0.38
N GLN A 332 -31.01 -2.52 0.20
CA GLN A 332 -30.31 -1.38 0.81
C GLN A 332 -29.41 -0.61 -0.15
N LEU A 333 -28.78 -1.31 -1.09
CA LEU A 333 -27.72 -0.76 -1.94
C LEU A 333 -28.17 0.44 -2.81
N PRO A 334 -29.36 0.46 -3.44
CA PRO A 334 -29.84 1.62 -4.19
C PRO A 334 -29.89 2.90 -3.34
N ASN A 335 -30.45 2.81 -2.13
CA ASN A 335 -30.57 3.95 -1.22
C ASN A 335 -29.19 4.44 -0.74
N ILE A 336 -28.26 3.51 -0.48
CA ILE A 336 -26.89 3.85 -0.10
C ILE A 336 -26.18 4.58 -1.25
N ALA A 337 -26.30 4.07 -2.47
CA ALA A 337 -25.69 4.67 -3.65
C ALA A 337 -26.23 6.08 -3.92
N GLU A 338 -27.55 6.27 -3.80
CA GLU A 338 -28.20 7.58 -4.01
C GLU A 338 -27.65 8.64 -3.05
N ASN A 339 -27.40 8.29 -1.78
CA ASN A 339 -26.82 9.19 -0.79
C ASN A 339 -25.40 9.68 -1.16
N TYR A 340 -24.71 8.98 -2.05
CA TYR A 340 -23.38 9.35 -2.56
C TYR A 340 -23.41 9.82 -4.02
N GLY A 341 -24.58 10.07 -4.60
CA GLY A 341 -24.71 10.58 -5.96
C GLY A 341 -24.51 9.54 -7.06
N ALA A 342 -24.70 8.26 -6.76
CA ALA A 342 -24.79 7.18 -7.74
C ALA A 342 -26.21 6.59 -7.78
N GLU A 343 -26.57 5.95 -8.88
CA GLU A 343 -27.83 5.23 -9.06
C GLU A 343 -27.51 3.74 -9.27
N ILE A 344 -28.10 2.85 -8.48
CA ILE A 344 -28.00 1.40 -8.66
C ILE A 344 -29.42 0.84 -8.78
N SER A 345 -29.73 0.24 -9.93
CA SER A 345 -30.99 -0.46 -10.18
C SER A 345 -30.75 -1.96 -10.09
N ILE A 346 -31.42 -2.64 -9.16
CA ILE A 346 -31.31 -4.10 -9.02
C ILE A 346 -32.12 -4.80 -10.11
N ASP A 347 -31.46 -5.72 -10.81
CA ASP A 347 -32.07 -6.54 -11.85
C ASP A 347 -32.44 -7.93 -11.29
N ASN A 348 -31.56 -8.52 -10.48
CA ASN A 348 -31.78 -9.82 -9.83
C ASN A 348 -31.03 -9.92 -8.49
N ALA A 349 -31.56 -10.71 -7.57
CA ALA A 349 -30.89 -11.06 -6.31
C ALA A 349 -31.17 -12.52 -5.95
N ASP A 350 -30.13 -13.35 -5.93
CA ASP A 350 -30.22 -14.77 -5.60
C ASP A 350 -29.67 -15.01 -4.18
N ALA A 351 -30.58 -15.29 -3.25
CA ALA A 351 -30.23 -15.58 -1.86
C ALA A 351 -29.55 -16.95 -1.65
N VAL A 352 -29.61 -17.86 -2.63
CA VAL A 352 -29.00 -19.19 -2.57
C VAL A 352 -27.53 -19.12 -2.96
N THR A 353 -27.20 -18.46 -4.07
CA THR A 353 -25.81 -18.30 -4.51
C THR A 353 -25.12 -17.13 -3.83
N GLY A 354 -25.89 -16.16 -3.33
CA GLY A 354 -25.37 -14.95 -2.72
C GLY A 354 -25.06 -13.85 -3.73
N ASP A 355 -25.71 -13.88 -4.88
CA ASP A 355 -25.39 -13.00 -6.02
C ASP A 355 -26.42 -11.88 -6.16
N VAL A 356 -25.95 -10.72 -6.61
CA VAL A 356 -26.78 -9.57 -6.99
C VAL A 356 -26.33 -9.06 -8.35
N GLU A 357 -27.28 -8.95 -9.27
CA GLU A 357 -27.10 -8.33 -10.58
C GLU A 357 -27.80 -6.97 -10.58
N ALA A 358 -27.12 -5.96 -11.09
CA ALA A 358 -27.63 -4.60 -11.10
C ALA A 358 -27.06 -3.78 -12.25
N THR A 359 -27.69 -2.65 -12.53
CA THR A 359 -27.14 -1.60 -13.37
C THR A 359 -26.73 -0.41 -12.51
N ALA A 360 -25.46 0.00 -12.56
CA ALA A 360 -24.91 1.11 -11.81
C ALA A 360 -24.58 2.31 -12.72
N THR A 361 -24.98 3.52 -12.31
CA THR A 361 -24.66 4.79 -12.97
C THR A 361 -24.05 5.74 -11.94
N GLY A 362 -22.92 6.37 -12.27
CA GLY A 362 -22.24 7.27 -11.34
C GLY A 362 -20.90 7.75 -11.86
N SER A 363 -20.17 8.51 -11.05
CA SER A 363 -18.77 8.85 -11.34
C SER A 363 -17.86 7.65 -11.03
N PRO A 364 -16.72 7.50 -11.72
CA PRO A 364 -15.73 6.47 -11.40
C PRO A 364 -15.30 6.46 -9.93
N GLU A 365 -15.22 7.65 -9.32
CA GLU A 365 -14.85 7.85 -7.92
C GLU A 365 -15.85 7.17 -6.97
N VAL A 366 -17.15 7.40 -7.17
CA VAL A 366 -18.19 6.86 -6.29
C VAL A 366 -18.33 5.36 -6.49
N LEU A 367 -18.37 4.90 -7.75
CA LEU A 367 -18.53 3.47 -8.05
C LEU A 367 -17.36 2.63 -7.51
N ALA A 368 -16.11 3.09 -7.69
CA ALA A 368 -14.95 2.41 -7.13
C ALA A 368 -14.99 2.37 -5.59
N ALA A 369 -15.37 3.48 -4.93
CA ALA A 369 -15.44 3.54 -3.47
C ALA A 369 -16.51 2.60 -2.90
N LEU A 370 -17.70 2.55 -3.50
CA LEU A 370 -18.77 1.64 -3.09
C LEU A 370 -18.32 0.17 -3.20
N ALA A 371 -17.68 -0.19 -4.31
CA ALA A 371 -17.15 -1.55 -4.49
C ALA A 371 -16.07 -1.90 -3.46
N GLU A 372 -15.10 -1.02 -3.20
CA GLU A 372 -14.07 -1.26 -2.16
C GLU A 372 -14.69 -1.42 -0.76
N LEU A 373 -15.70 -0.62 -0.42
CA LEU A 373 -16.41 -0.73 0.86
C LEU A 373 -17.26 -2.02 0.95
N LEU A 374 -17.87 -2.48 -0.13
CA LEU A 374 -18.56 -3.79 -0.20
C LEU A 374 -17.59 -4.95 0.02
N MET A 375 -16.44 -4.92 -0.65
CA MET A 375 -15.39 -5.94 -0.55
C MET A 375 -14.71 -5.95 0.83
N ALA A 376 -14.71 -4.82 1.52
CA ALA A 376 -14.22 -4.67 2.89
C ALA A 376 -15.26 -5.03 3.96
N GLY A 377 -16.54 -5.16 3.60
CA GLY A 377 -17.65 -5.32 4.54
C GLY A 377 -17.90 -4.09 5.42
N GLU A 378 -17.66 -2.91 4.87
CA GLU A 378 -17.81 -1.59 5.52
C GLU A 378 -19.04 -0.83 4.98
N LEU A 379 -19.54 -1.18 3.78
CA LEU A 379 -20.75 -0.57 3.21
C LEU A 379 -22.02 -1.18 3.79
N LEU A 380 -22.03 -2.51 3.88
CA LEU A 380 -23.12 -3.33 4.42
C LEU A 380 -22.59 -4.16 5.58
N ARG A 381 -23.47 -4.75 6.38
CA ARG A 381 -23.08 -5.76 7.39
C ARG A 381 -22.74 -7.11 6.75
N ASP A 382 -22.25 -7.09 5.54
CA ASP A 382 -21.88 -8.24 4.75
C ASP A 382 -20.69 -7.93 3.85
N ARG A 383 -20.02 -8.97 3.35
CA ARG A 383 -18.79 -8.84 2.57
C ARG A 383 -18.93 -9.57 1.25
N ALA A 384 -18.79 -8.84 0.15
CA ALA A 384 -18.74 -9.45 -1.18
C ALA A 384 -17.44 -10.25 -1.37
N ALA A 385 -17.55 -11.36 -2.10
CA ALA A 385 -16.44 -12.17 -2.57
C ALA A 385 -15.86 -11.64 -3.89
N ALA A 386 -16.68 -10.95 -4.69
CA ALA A 386 -16.26 -10.22 -5.87
C ALA A 386 -17.25 -9.08 -6.19
N VAL A 387 -16.77 -8.03 -6.86
CA VAL A 387 -17.61 -7.02 -7.52
C VAL A 387 -17.08 -6.81 -8.94
N ASN A 388 -17.92 -7.03 -9.93
CA ASN A 388 -17.62 -6.87 -11.35
C ASN A 388 -18.38 -5.64 -11.88
N TYR A 389 -17.70 -4.77 -12.64
CA TYR A 389 -18.35 -3.78 -13.49
C TYR A 389 -17.98 -4.05 -14.94
N SER A 390 -18.98 -4.31 -15.77
CA SER A 390 -18.79 -4.55 -17.21
C SER A 390 -19.66 -3.62 -18.05
N LYS A 391 -19.30 -3.43 -19.32
CA LYS A 391 -20.12 -2.70 -20.30
C LYS A 391 -21.47 -3.38 -20.59
N GLY A 392 -21.68 -4.60 -20.11
CA GLY A 392 -22.80 -5.47 -20.45
C GLY A 392 -22.61 -6.14 -21.82
N PRO A 393 -23.49 -7.08 -22.19
CA PRO A 393 -23.52 -7.60 -23.55
C PRO A 393 -23.74 -6.45 -24.53
N SER A 394 -22.96 -6.38 -25.62
CA SER A 394 -23.35 -5.53 -26.75
C SER A 394 -24.72 -5.99 -27.19
N ILE A 395 -25.74 -5.14 -27.02
CA ILE A 395 -27.02 -5.35 -27.66
C ILE A 395 -26.80 -4.93 -29.12
N ASP A 396 -26.18 -5.82 -29.89
CA ASP A 396 -25.99 -5.67 -31.34
C ASP A 396 -27.29 -5.93 -32.11
#